data_AF-M3A4C2-F1
#
_entry.id   AF-M3A4C2-F1
#
_cell.length_a   1.000
_cell.length_b   1.000
_cell.length_c   1.000
_cell.angle_alpha   90.00
_cell.angle_beta   90.00
_cell.angle_gamma   90.00
#
_symmetry.space_group_name_H-M   'P 1'
#
loop_
_entity.id
_entity.type
_entity.pdbx_description
1 polymer ?
#
loop_
_entity_poly.entity_id
_entity_poly.type
_entity_poly.pdbx_seq_one_letter_code
_entity_poly.pdbx_strand_id
1 'polypeptide(L)'
;MQTTAYFRGPFEETMALLVEARTFMMETEWWDRQKVDGVKGLRITNETFRLTSRLTQVMSWLMFQRAVHDGEISAEYALQEQFRLSGHDVCLDTSHSNDAVISRELRSLLNRSHKLFLRIERLESMFVLTASRKHASSTSEELDANFGHAETEH
;
A
#
# COMPACT_ATOMS: atom_id res chain seq x y z
N MET A 1 -21.27 5.97 7.02
CA MET A 1 -20.42 7.16 7.23
C MET A 1 -19.14 6.92 8.06
N GLN A 2 -18.79 5.69 8.47
CA GLN A 2 -17.61 5.44 9.33
C GLN A 2 -16.30 5.12 8.56
N THR A 3 -16.37 4.79 7.27
CA THR A 3 -15.21 4.29 6.49
C THR A 3 -14.21 5.39 6.09
N THR A 4 -14.64 6.64 5.90
CA THR A 4 -13.75 7.79 5.57
C THR A 4 -12.69 8.06 6.62
N ALA A 5 -13.04 7.95 7.90
CA ALA A 5 -12.09 8.16 9.00
C ALA A 5 -10.96 7.12 8.99
N TYR A 6 -11.24 5.91 8.50
CA TYR A 6 -10.29 4.80 8.51
C TYR A 6 -9.09 5.06 7.57
N PHE A 7 -9.32 5.64 6.40
CA PHE A 7 -8.28 5.90 5.40
C PHE A 7 -7.59 7.25 5.54
N ARG A 8 -8.22 8.21 6.22
CA ARG A 8 -7.66 9.56 6.41
C ARG A 8 -6.30 9.54 7.12
N GLY A 9 -6.19 8.79 8.21
CA GLY A 9 -4.94 8.70 8.99
C GLY A 9 -3.77 8.16 8.16
N PRO A 10 -3.88 6.98 7.53
CA PRO A 10 -2.83 6.45 6.67
C PRO A 10 -2.50 7.34 5.46
N PHE A 11 -3.48 8.06 4.90
CA PHE A 11 -3.25 9.01 3.81
C PHE A 11 -2.40 10.20 4.27
N GLU A 12 -2.78 10.84 5.38
CA GLU A 12 -2.01 11.94 5.98
C GLU A 12 -0.59 11.48 6.37
N GLU A 13 -0.45 10.28 6.94
CA GLU A 13 0.86 9.69 7.27
C GLU A 13 1.72 9.44 6.03
N THR A 14 1.13 8.91 4.94
CA THR A 14 1.82 8.69 3.66
C THR A 14 2.30 10.02 3.08
N MET A 15 1.45 11.04 3.07
CA MET A 15 1.79 12.38 2.59
C MET A 15 2.91 13.02 3.42
N ALA A 16 2.85 12.89 4.75
CA ALA A 16 3.92 13.38 5.63
C ALA A 16 5.26 12.71 5.31
N LEU A 17 5.28 11.38 5.18
CA LEU A 17 6.49 10.64 4.81
C LEU A 17 7.03 11.00 3.42
N LEU A 18 6.16 11.25 2.44
CA LEU A 18 6.56 11.71 1.11
C LEU A 18 7.24 13.10 1.17
N VAL A 19 6.70 14.02 1.97
CA VAL A 19 7.29 15.35 2.18
C VAL A 19 8.65 15.22 2.86
N GLU A 20 8.74 14.44 3.95
CA GLU A 20 10.01 14.20 4.65
C GLU A 20 11.06 13.54 3.72
N ALA A 21 10.67 12.53 2.94
CA ALA A 21 11.55 11.88 1.98
C ALA A 21 12.06 12.86 0.90
N ARG A 22 11.18 13.73 0.39
CA ARG A 22 11.56 14.78 -0.56
C ARG A 22 12.55 15.75 0.07
N THR A 23 12.31 16.20 1.30
CA THR A 23 13.22 17.09 2.04
C THR A 23 14.59 16.44 2.19
N PHE A 24 14.66 15.19 2.66
CA PHE A 24 15.90 14.42 2.75
C PHE A 24 16.67 14.37 1.43
N MET A 25 15.99 14.08 0.31
CA MET A 25 16.62 14.04 -1.02
C MET A 25 17.11 15.42 -1.49
N MET A 26 16.49 16.51 -1.04
CA MET A 26 16.81 17.89 -1.41
C MET A 26 17.91 18.53 -0.56
N GLU A 27 18.27 17.97 0.58
CA GLU A 27 19.30 18.55 1.47
C GLU A 27 20.74 18.49 0.94
N THR A 28 20.94 17.93 -0.26
CA THR A 28 22.02 18.14 -1.27
C THR A 28 23.51 18.14 -0.85
N GLU A 29 23.91 18.11 0.42
CA GLU A 29 25.29 17.74 0.77
C GLU A 29 25.54 16.22 0.62
N TRP A 30 24.48 15.46 0.43
CA TRP A 30 24.48 14.00 0.42
C TRP A 30 24.85 13.42 -0.96
N TRP A 31 24.33 13.97 -2.06
CA TRP A 31 24.65 13.53 -3.43
C TRP A 31 26.11 13.79 -3.84
N ASP A 32 26.74 14.83 -3.30
CA ASP A 32 28.14 15.15 -3.59
C ASP A 32 29.10 14.20 -2.87
N ARG A 33 28.77 13.75 -1.66
CA ARG A 33 29.55 12.73 -0.92
C ARG A 33 29.36 11.31 -1.50
N GLN A 34 28.20 11.02 -2.09
CA GLN A 34 27.87 9.74 -2.74
C GLN A 34 28.73 9.45 -3.98
N LYS A 35 29.05 10.48 -4.78
CA LYS A 35 29.86 10.32 -6.00
C LYS A 35 31.30 9.85 -5.74
N VAL A 36 31.78 10.01 -4.50
CA VAL A 36 33.18 9.72 -4.12
C VAL A 36 33.41 8.23 -3.82
N ASP A 37 32.37 7.49 -3.41
CA ASP A 37 32.45 6.06 -3.11
C ASP A 37 31.29 5.34 -3.80
N GLY A 38 31.48 4.96 -5.08
CA GLY A 38 30.40 4.54 -5.97
C GLY A 38 29.59 3.34 -5.48
N VAL A 39 30.18 2.46 -4.68
CA VAL A 39 29.51 1.30 -4.11
C VAL A 39 28.58 1.77 -2.97
N LYS A 40 29.07 2.62 -2.06
CA LYS A 40 28.24 3.28 -1.04
C LYS A 40 27.15 4.16 -1.65
N GLY A 41 27.49 4.89 -2.71
CA GLY A 41 26.59 5.64 -3.59
C GLY A 41 25.36 4.83 -3.99
N LEU A 42 25.63 3.72 -4.66
CA LEU A 42 24.59 2.81 -5.16
C LEU A 42 23.69 2.25 -4.05
N ARG A 43 24.24 1.90 -2.89
CA ARG A 43 23.45 1.36 -1.77
C ARG A 43 22.38 2.33 -1.33
N ILE A 44 22.77 3.57 -1.06
CA ILE A 44 21.82 4.54 -0.54
C ILE A 44 20.83 4.97 -1.63
N THR A 45 21.27 5.07 -2.89
CA THR A 45 20.36 5.29 -4.03
C THR A 45 19.29 4.19 -4.11
N ASN A 46 19.70 2.92 -3.98
CA ASN A 46 18.79 1.78 -3.99
C ASN A 46 17.75 1.88 -2.86
N GLU A 47 18.20 2.13 -1.63
CA GLU A 47 17.29 2.26 -0.49
C GLU A 47 16.36 3.49 -0.61
N THR A 48 16.84 4.58 -1.22
CA THR A 48 16.02 5.75 -1.52
C THR A 48 14.92 5.42 -2.54
N PHE A 49 15.24 4.64 -3.58
CA PHE A 49 14.22 4.14 -4.51
C PHE A 49 13.26 3.17 -3.86
N ARG A 50 13.73 2.30 -2.97
CA ARG A 50 12.87 1.41 -2.20
C ARG A 50 11.86 2.19 -1.35
N LEU A 51 12.32 3.25 -0.69
CA LEU A 51 11.47 4.17 0.07
C LEU A 51 10.40 4.79 -0.83
N THR A 52 10.76 5.33 -1.99
CA THR A 52 9.79 6.00 -2.89
C THR A 52 8.82 5.02 -3.52
N SER A 53 9.28 3.85 -3.97
CA SER A 53 8.42 2.78 -4.48
C SER A 53 7.39 2.38 -3.43
N ARG A 54 7.81 2.17 -2.18
CA ARG A 54 6.91 1.79 -1.08
C ARG A 54 5.84 2.84 -0.81
N LEU A 55 6.23 4.12 -0.72
CA LEU A 55 5.28 5.20 -0.48
C LEU A 55 4.32 5.41 -1.67
N THR A 56 4.81 5.25 -2.90
CA THR A 56 4.00 5.34 -4.12
C THR A 56 2.94 4.23 -4.17
N GLN A 57 3.34 2.99 -3.87
CA GLN A 57 2.42 1.85 -3.84
C GLN A 57 1.31 2.05 -2.79
N VAL A 58 1.68 2.50 -1.59
CA VAL A 58 0.70 2.84 -0.54
C VAL A 58 -0.24 3.95 -1.00
N MET A 59 0.31 5.03 -1.58
CA MET A 59 -0.48 6.18 -2.00
C MET A 59 -1.47 5.82 -3.12
N SER A 60 -1.00 5.07 -4.13
CA SER A 60 -1.82 4.58 -5.23
C SER A 60 -3.01 3.78 -4.71
N TRP A 61 -2.76 2.81 -3.82
CA TRP A 61 -3.81 1.99 -3.24
C TRP A 61 -4.80 2.82 -2.41
N LEU A 62 -4.32 3.75 -1.57
CA LEU A 62 -5.17 4.62 -0.76
C LEU A 62 -6.06 5.55 -1.60
N MET A 63 -5.52 6.12 -2.68
CA MET A 63 -6.30 6.96 -3.61
C MET A 63 -7.42 6.16 -4.26
N PHE A 64 -7.13 4.92 -4.61
CA PHE A 64 -8.12 4.05 -5.23
C PHE A 64 -9.21 3.61 -4.23
N GLN A 65 -8.86 3.28 -2.98
CA GLN A 65 -9.86 3.04 -1.93
C GLN A 65 -10.74 4.25 -1.66
N ARG A 66 -10.18 5.46 -1.77
CA ARG A 66 -10.97 6.70 -1.68
C ARG A 66 -11.95 6.82 -2.85
N ALA A 67 -11.53 6.55 -4.08
CA ALA A 67 -12.43 6.59 -5.24
C ALA A 67 -13.60 5.58 -5.11
N VAL A 68 -13.32 4.39 -4.57
CA VAL A 68 -14.36 3.40 -4.24
C VAL A 68 -15.33 3.92 -3.18
N HIS A 69 -14.78 4.52 -2.12
CA HIS A 69 -15.58 5.11 -1.06
C HIS A 69 -16.49 6.24 -1.56
N ASP A 70 -15.96 7.10 -2.43
CA ASP A 70 -16.68 8.25 -2.99
C ASP A 70 -17.69 7.83 -4.07
N GLY A 71 -17.77 6.52 -4.39
CA GLY A 71 -18.70 5.95 -5.36
C GLY A 71 -18.28 6.16 -6.82
N GLU A 72 -17.08 6.68 -7.05
CA GLU A 72 -16.53 6.91 -8.40
C GLU A 72 -16.15 5.58 -9.08
N ILE A 73 -15.81 4.57 -8.29
CA ILE A 73 -15.38 3.25 -8.74
C ILE A 73 -16.13 2.16 -7.95
N SER A 74 -16.51 1.06 -8.59
CA SER A 74 -17.17 -0.05 -7.88
C SER A 74 -16.17 -0.86 -7.04
N ALA A 75 -16.65 -1.47 -5.96
CA ALA A 75 -15.81 -2.31 -5.10
C ALA A 75 -15.29 -3.54 -5.86
N GLU A 76 -16.06 -4.09 -6.81
CA GLU A 76 -15.68 -5.24 -7.62
C GLU A 76 -14.56 -4.90 -8.60
N TYR A 77 -14.65 -3.73 -9.25
CA TYR A 77 -13.56 -3.20 -10.08
C TYR A 77 -12.30 -3.04 -9.24
N ALA A 78 -12.46 -2.66 -7.98
CA ALA A 78 -11.36 -2.44 -7.08
C ALA A 78 -10.62 -3.67 -6.57
N LEU A 79 -11.16 -4.85 -6.80
CA LEU A 79 -10.54 -6.13 -6.44
C LEU A 79 -9.69 -6.70 -7.57
N GLN A 80 -9.68 -6.08 -8.75
CA GLN A 80 -8.83 -6.51 -9.86
C GLN A 80 -7.35 -6.39 -9.47
N GLU A 81 -6.55 -7.37 -9.89
CA GLU A 81 -5.15 -7.52 -9.50
C GLU A 81 -4.31 -6.25 -9.73
N GLN A 82 -4.56 -5.51 -10.82
CA GLN A 82 -3.83 -4.27 -11.13
C GLN A 82 -4.06 -3.11 -10.14
N PHE A 83 -5.11 -3.17 -9.32
CA PHE A 83 -5.42 -2.13 -8.32
C PHE A 83 -5.13 -2.57 -6.89
N ARG A 84 -4.65 -3.80 -6.72
CA ARG A 84 -4.18 -4.34 -5.46
C ARG A 84 -2.85 -3.71 -5.06
N LEU A 85 -2.50 -3.84 -3.78
CA LEU A 85 -1.19 -3.41 -3.32
C LEU A 85 -0.12 -4.27 -4.02
N SER A 86 0.89 -3.64 -4.62
CA SER A 86 1.88 -4.34 -5.45
C SER A 86 3.32 -4.05 -5.02
N GLY A 87 4.28 -4.73 -5.66
CA GLY A 87 5.72 -4.53 -5.41
C GLY A 87 6.21 -5.07 -4.07
N HIS A 88 5.61 -6.15 -3.55
CA HIS A 88 5.97 -6.77 -2.28
C HIS A 88 7.45 -7.18 -2.20
N ASP A 89 8.00 -7.69 -3.30
CA ASP A 89 9.41 -8.08 -3.45
C ASP A 89 10.37 -6.91 -3.14
N VAL A 90 10.07 -5.73 -3.67
CA VAL A 90 10.87 -4.52 -3.41
C VAL A 90 10.50 -3.89 -2.06
N CYS A 91 9.20 -3.79 -1.75
CA CYS A 91 8.71 -3.01 -0.61
C CYS A 91 8.95 -3.69 0.74
N LEU A 92 8.99 -5.03 0.79
CA LEU A 92 9.21 -5.78 2.03
C LEU A 92 10.68 -6.09 2.31
N ASP A 93 11.54 -6.02 1.30
CA ASP A 93 12.96 -6.27 1.50
C ASP A 93 13.60 -5.17 2.37
N THR A 94 14.28 -5.61 3.42
CA THR A 94 14.94 -4.78 4.44
C THR A 94 16.41 -5.15 4.60
N SER A 95 16.95 -5.98 3.71
CA SER A 95 18.27 -6.63 3.83
C SER A 95 19.40 -5.60 4.03
N HIS A 96 19.30 -4.44 3.38
CA HIS A 96 20.31 -3.39 3.42
C HIS A 96 19.89 -2.14 4.20
N SER A 97 18.71 -2.16 4.81
CA SER A 97 18.18 -1.03 5.59
C SER A 97 19.06 -0.69 6.80
N ASN A 98 19.87 -1.66 7.25
CA ASN A 98 20.74 -1.52 8.41
C ASN A 98 22.23 -1.26 8.09
N ASP A 99 22.60 -1.14 6.82
CA ASP A 99 23.99 -0.94 6.42
C ASP A 99 24.58 0.32 7.06
N ALA A 100 25.86 0.27 7.46
CA ALA A 100 26.54 1.37 8.15
C ALA A 100 26.63 2.66 7.31
N VAL A 101 26.49 2.54 5.99
CA VAL A 101 26.46 3.67 5.06
C VAL A 101 25.13 4.44 5.11
N ILE A 102 24.05 3.82 5.57
CA ILE A 102 22.71 4.42 5.65
C ILE A 102 22.67 5.39 6.85
N SER A 103 22.36 6.66 6.58
CA SER A 103 22.22 7.68 7.61
C SER A 103 21.08 7.34 8.58
N ARG A 104 21.16 7.87 9.80
CA ARG A 104 20.11 7.67 10.81
C ARG A 104 18.74 8.18 10.33
N GLU A 105 18.74 9.28 9.58
CA GLU A 105 17.53 9.88 9.04
C GLU A 105 16.88 8.99 7.98
N LEU A 106 17.64 8.55 6.97
CA LEU A 106 17.12 7.64 5.95
C LEU A 106 16.66 6.31 6.57
N ARG A 107 17.40 5.78 7.54
CA ARG A 107 16.98 4.58 8.29
C ARG A 107 15.64 4.78 9.00
N SER A 108 15.40 5.97 9.57
CA SER A 108 14.11 6.31 10.18
C SER A 108 12.98 6.29 9.14
N LEU A 109 13.19 6.90 7.97
CA LEU A 109 12.23 6.91 6.86
C LEU A 109 11.94 5.51 6.33
N LEU A 110 12.98 4.68 6.13
CA LEU A 110 12.84 3.28 5.71
C LEU A 110 12.01 2.47 6.70
N ASN A 111 12.30 2.59 7.99
CA ASN A 111 11.56 1.86 9.03
C ASN A 111 10.10 2.29 9.12
N ARG A 112 9.82 3.60 9.08
CA ARG A 112 8.45 4.12 9.15
C ARG A 112 7.64 3.74 7.92
N SER A 113 8.20 3.92 6.73
CA SER A 113 7.53 3.53 5.49
C SER A 113 7.29 2.01 5.43
N HIS A 114 8.23 1.18 5.89
CA HIS A 114 8.05 -0.28 5.95
C HIS A 114 6.91 -0.68 6.88
N LYS A 115 6.84 -0.11 8.09
CA LYS A 115 5.72 -0.34 9.02
C LYS A 115 4.38 0.11 8.45
N LEU A 116 4.36 1.24 7.75
CA LEU A 116 3.17 1.72 7.06
C LEU A 116 2.74 0.73 5.97
N PHE A 117 3.65 0.26 5.12
CA PHE A 117 3.34 -0.71 4.07
C PHE A 117 2.72 -2.00 4.64
N LEU A 118 3.30 -2.58 5.69
CA LEU A 118 2.75 -3.76 6.36
C LEU A 118 1.34 -3.53 6.93
N ARG A 119 1.07 -2.33 7.46
CA ARG A 119 -0.28 -1.97 7.94
C ARG A 119 -1.28 -1.89 6.78
N ILE A 120 -0.86 -1.32 5.65
CA ILE A 120 -1.69 -1.19 4.45
C ILE A 120 -1.93 -2.56 3.80
N GLU A 121 -0.93 -3.42 3.72
CA GLU A 121 -1.06 -4.81 3.25
C GLU A 121 -2.09 -5.59 4.07
N ARG A 122 -2.04 -5.47 5.41
CA ARG A 122 -3.03 -6.09 6.29
C ARG A 122 -4.43 -5.54 6.05
N LEU A 123 -4.54 -4.24 5.83
CA LEU A 123 -5.82 -3.59 5.55
C LEU A 123 -6.39 -4.04 4.20
N GLU A 124 -5.54 -4.13 3.17
CA GLU A 124 -5.89 -4.64 1.85
C GLU A 124 -6.40 -6.08 1.94
N SER A 125 -5.72 -6.93 2.69
CA SER A 125 -6.15 -8.31 2.94
C SER A 125 -7.54 -8.37 3.60
N MET A 126 -7.83 -7.50 4.58
CA MET A 126 -9.15 -7.44 5.21
C MET A 126 -10.24 -6.98 4.24
N PHE A 127 -9.93 -6.04 3.35
CA PHE A 127 -10.86 -5.57 2.32
C PHE A 127 -11.20 -6.71 1.34
N VAL A 128 -10.20 -7.41 0.84
CA VAL A 128 -10.37 -8.55 -0.07
C VAL A 128 -11.21 -9.65 0.59
N LEU A 129 -10.88 -10.03 1.83
CA LEU A 129 -11.64 -11.06 2.57
C LEU A 129 -13.11 -10.68 2.78
N THR A 130 -13.38 -9.41 3.07
CA THR A 130 -14.75 -8.91 3.28
C THR A 130 -15.54 -8.96 1.97
N ALA A 131 -14.91 -8.58 0.86
CA ALA A 131 -15.55 -8.66 -0.45
C ALA A 131 -15.85 -10.11 -0.88
N SER A 132 -14.90 -11.04 -0.65
CA SER A 132 -15.12 -12.46 -0.95
C SER A 132 -16.28 -13.06 -0.14
N ARG A 133 -16.44 -12.67 1.12
CA ARG A 133 -17.56 -13.12 1.97
C ARG A 133 -18.91 -12.61 1.46
N LYS A 134 -18.97 -11.34 1.05
CA LYS A 134 -20.19 -10.74 0.49
C LYS A 134 -20.62 -11.47 -0.78
N HIS A 135 -19.67 -11.81 -1.65
CA HIS A 135 -19.95 -12.57 -2.87
C HIS A 135 -20.45 -14.00 -2.60
N ALA A 136 -19.86 -14.70 -1.61
CA ALA A 136 -20.32 -16.04 -1.22
C ALA A 136 -21.73 -16.06 -0.60
N SER A 137 -22.11 -14.99 0.11
CA SER A 137 -23.46 -14.86 0.69
C SER A 137 -24.53 -14.61 -0.38
N SER A 138 -24.22 -13.81 -1.41
CA SER A 138 -25.16 -13.55 -2.50
C SER A 138 -25.41 -14.81 -3.35
N THR A 139 -24.38 -15.63 -3.59
CA THR A 139 -24.55 -16.86 -4.36
C THR A 139 -25.33 -17.93 -3.59
N SER A 140 -25.19 -18.02 -2.26
CA SER A 140 -26.02 -18.92 -1.44
C SER A 140 -27.49 -18.49 -1.40
N GLU A 141 -27.78 -17.19 -1.27
CA GLU A 141 -29.15 -16.68 -1.28
C GLU A 141 -29.85 -16.88 -2.63
N GLU A 142 -29.13 -16.72 -3.75
CA GLU A 142 -29.66 -16.99 -5.10
C GLU A 142 -29.93 -18.48 -5.33
N LEU A 143 -29.09 -19.38 -4.81
CA LEU A 143 -29.29 -20.83 -4.88
C LEU A 143 -30.51 -21.27 -4.08
N ASP A 144 -30.68 -20.77 -2.85
CA ASP A 144 -31.84 -21.07 -1.99
C ASP A 144 -33.15 -20.52 -2.59
N ALA A 145 -33.13 -19.31 -3.17
CA ALA A 145 -34.29 -18.71 -3.83
C ALA A 145 -34.70 -19.48 -5.10
N ASN A 146 -33.75 -20.03 -5.86
CA ASN A 146 -34.04 -20.77 -7.08
C ASN A 146 -34.51 -22.22 -6.78
N PHE A 147 -34.10 -22.81 -5.66
CA PHE A 147 -34.57 -24.14 -5.22
C PHE A 147 -36.01 -24.10 -4.68
N GLY A 148 -36.41 -23.01 -4.01
CA GLY A 148 -37.77 -22.84 -3.48
C GLY A 148 -38.88 -22.69 -4.51
N HIS A 149 -38.54 -22.41 -5.78
CA HIS A 149 -39.52 -22.32 -6.88
C HIS A 149 -39.76 -23.64 -7.63
N ALA A 150 -38.96 -24.69 -7.39
CA ALA A 150 -39.05 -25.95 -8.12
C ALA A 150 -40.02 -26.97 -7.49
N GLU A 151 -40.55 -26.73 -6.28
CA GLU A 151 -41.38 -27.71 -5.54
C GLU A 151 -42.91 -27.46 -5.58
N THR A 152 -43.40 -26.47 -6.34
CA THR A 152 -44.84 -26.11 -6.37
C THR A 152 -45.61 -26.45 -7.64
N GLU A 153 -45.14 -27.39 -8.47
CA GLU A 153 -45.93 -27.93 -9.59
C GLU A 153 -46.12 -29.46 -9.43
N HIS A 154 -47.15 -29.85 -8.68
CA HIS A 154 -47.83 -31.15 -8.81
C HIS A 154 -49.33 -30.99 -8.62
#